data_AF-A0A7W2YJB0-F1
#
_entry.id   AF-A0A7W2YJB0-F1
#
_cell.length_a   1.000
_cell.length_b   1.000
_cell.length_c   1.000
_cell.angle_alpha   90.00
_cell.angle_beta   90.00
_cell.angle_gamma   90.00
#
_symmetry.space_group_name_H-M   'P 1'
#
loop_
_entity.id
_entity.type
_entity.pdbx_description
1 polymer ?
#
loop_
_entity_poly.entity_id
_entity_poly.type
_entity_poly.pdbx_seq_one_letter_code
_entity_poly.pdbx_strand_id
1 'polypeptide(L)'
;MTSYRLKALALGLSMTAYLGHYSGLSHAADPSPLDGPASASISPDTAVASDSSTKISEGSAEKHLPKAQNVALDQPIDEPPAEPATTEADTPDAKTAAAATTQAKSKAANQASEAAQTDGPLADSVQEAKPEEPHLVLLGTEVPPATSTRLSWAPSQSFEGIYSATPVLVVNGAKPGPTLCLTAAVHGDELNGVETVRRVLYNLDANTLKGTVIGVPIVNLQGFHRSSRYLSDRRDLNRYFPGDPQGSSASRIAYSFFHELIKHCSAVVDLHTGSFYRTNLPQLRGDLLNPQVLKLTQSFGSTVVLHSEGTSGTLRRAAVDAGIPAVTLEAGAPMVLDEESVSHSVKGIRTLLNHLGMVSKFRLWGDPEPVYYNSTWQRAPQGGIVFSKVSLGQVVRKGDTLATVTNPITNVRTKIRSSYNGRVLGMALNQVVQPGFATHHIGIEASGDQFSKPQDVDIAPANSAQEKPQHNAATKTAEDAALLATQKHSDSPESEDSQGGDPREESLEADEE
;
A
#
# COMPACT_ATOMS: atom_id res chain seq x y z
N MET A 1 -67.95 9.06 -2.45
CA MET A 1 -67.07 10.11 -1.92
C MET A 1 -66.03 10.46 -2.98
N THR A 2 -66.29 11.55 -3.71
CA THR A 2 -65.37 12.57 -4.28
C THR A 2 -63.92 12.12 -4.59
N SER A 3 -63.51 11.86 -5.84
CA SER A 3 -63.19 12.77 -6.97
C SER A 3 -62.01 13.72 -6.71
N TYR A 4 -60.92 13.62 -7.49
CA TYR A 4 -60.29 14.77 -8.17
C TYR A 4 -59.40 14.34 -9.35
N ARG A 5 -59.70 14.91 -10.52
CA ARG A 5 -58.98 14.84 -11.80
C ARG A 5 -58.12 16.09 -12.00
N LEU A 6 -57.00 15.91 -12.72
CA LEU A 6 -56.30 16.77 -13.69
C LEU A 6 -56.42 18.31 -13.61
N LYS A 7 -55.27 18.98 -13.78
CA LYS A 7 -55.05 19.91 -14.92
C LYS A 7 -53.56 20.16 -15.19
N ALA A 8 -53.20 20.04 -16.47
CA ALA A 8 -51.96 20.46 -17.08
C ALA A 8 -51.98 21.96 -17.42
N LEU A 9 -50.81 22.59 -17.53
CA LEU A 9 -50.61 23.74 -18.41
C LEU A 9 -49.23 23.65 -19.08
N ALA A 10 -49.24 23.77 -20.39
CA ALA A 10 -48.10 23.86 -21.28
C ALA A 10 -47.70 25.33 -21.48
N LEU A 11 -46.41 25.59 -21.76
CA LEU A 11 -45.98 26.68 -22.63
C LEU A 11 -44.68 26.27 -23.32
N GLY A 12 -44.61 26.42 -24.64
CA GLY A 12 -43.48 26.02 -25.48
C GLY A 12 -42.76 27.21 -26.13
N LEU A 13 -41.78 26.83 -26.98
CA LEU A 13 -40.84 27.59 -27.82
C LEU A 13 -39.65 28.22 -27.05
N SER A 14 -38.40 28.16 -27.52
CA SER A 14 -37.88 28.11 -28.90
C SER A 14 -36.52 27.40 -29.00
N MET A 15 -36.27 26.76 -30.16
CA MET A 15 -34.95 26.32 -30.63
C MET A 15 -34.00 27.52 -30.80
N THR A 16 -32.73 27.33 -30.44
CA THR A 16 -31.60 27.86 -31.23
C THR A 16 -30.41 26.91 -31.11
N ALA A 17 -30.04 26.30 -32.23
CA ALA A 17 -28.78 25.59 -32.42
C ALA A 17 -27.66 26.62 -32.63
N TYR A 18 -26.50 26.43 -31.99
CA TYR A 18 -25.28 27.16 -32.34
C TYR A 18 -24.33 26.20 -33.07
N LEU A 19 -24.30 26.33 -34.39
CA LEU A 19 -23.30 25.78 -35.29
C LEU A 19 -22.07 26.69 -35.23
N GLY A 20 -21.00 26.25 -34.57
CA GLY A 20 -19.67 26.83 -34.69
C GLY A 20 -18.93 26.20 -35.86
N HIS A 21 -18.70 26.99 -36.92
CA HIS A 21 -17.98 26.61 -38.12
C HIS A 21 -16.52 26.23 -37.82
N TYR A 22 -16.14 25.02 -38.26
CA TYR A 22 -14.77 24.67 -38.60
C TYR A 22 -14.49 25.19 -40.02
N SER A 23 -13.52 26.09 -40.15
CA SER A 23 -12.85 26.40 -41.41
C SER A 23 -11.38 26.08 -41.23
N GLY A 24 -10.92 25.04 -41.92
CA GLY A 24 -9.55 24.59 -41.89
C GLY A 24 -8.60 25.49 -42.68
N LEU A 25 -7.32 25.34 -42.39
CA LEU A 25 -6.24 25.56 -43.33
C LEU A 25 -5.20 24.48 -43.07
N SER A 26 -5.16 23.55 -44.01
CA SER A 26 -4.07 22.63 -44.31
C SER A 26 -2.75 23.37 -44.49
N HIS A 27 -1.62 22.79 -44.05
CA HIS A 27 -0.42 22.62 -44.87
C HIS A 27 0.47 21.52 -44.25
N ALA A 28 0.81 20.54 -45.07
CA ALA A 28 1.80 19.51 -44.81
C ALA A 28 3.18 20.01 -45.23
N ALA A 29 4.23 19.65 -44.49
CA ALA A 29 5.58 19.39 -45.01
C ALA A 29 6.44 18.73 -43.91
N ASP A 30 7.03 17.60 -44.28
CA ASP A 30 7.98 16.78 -43.54
C ASP A 30 9.44 17.31 -43.76
N PRO A 31 10.53 16.67 -43.28
CA PRO A 31 11.53 17.30 -42.41
C PRO A 31 12.92 17.43 -43.07
N SER A 32 13.93 17.90 -42.31
CA SER A 32 15.36 17.49 -42.24
C SER A 32 16.30 18.68 -41.85
N PRO A 33 17.62 18.51 -41.66
CA PRO A 33 18.26 18.42 -40.33
C PRO A 33 19.42 19.43 -40.16
N LEU A 34 19.86 19.77 -38.93
CA LEU A 34 21.15 20.46 -38.76
C LEU A 34 21.87 20.08 -37.44
N ASP A 35 22.94 19.31 -37.62
CA ASP A 35 24.30 19.47 -37.09
C ASP A 35 24.55 19.84 -35.62
N GLY A 36 25.26 18.93 -34.93
CA GLY A 36 26.01 19.24 -33.71
C GLY A 36 27.33 19.97 -33.97
N PRO A 37 28.08 20.28 -32.90
CA PRO A 37 29.47 19.84 -32.90
C PRO A 37 29.99 19.31 -31.55
N ALA A 38 30.78 18.25 -31.68
CA ALA A 38 32.11 17.97 -31.12
C ALA A 38 32.45 18.19 -29.64
N SER A 39 32.91 17.07 -29.07
CA SER A 39 33.83 16.81 -27.97
C SER A 39 34.86 17.88 -27.60
N ALA A 40 35.10 18.01 -26.29
CA ALA A 40 36.43 18.29 -25.74
C ALA A 40 36.68 17.46 -24.47
N SER A 41 37.71 16.63 -24.54
CA SER A 41 38.33 15.85 -23.46
C SER A 41 39.32 16.72 -22.68
N ILE A 42 39.30 16.67 -21.34
CA ILE A 42 40.45 16.99 -20.48
C ILE A 42 40.47 15.99 -19.31
N SER A 43 41.63 15.35 -19.12
CA SER A 43 41.92 14.33 -18.10
C SER A 43 42.53 14.96 -16.82
N PRO A 44 42.96 14.19 -15.79
CA PRO A 44 42.82 14.55 -14.38
C PRO A 44 44.09 15.20 -13.80
N ASP A 45 43.94 15.86 -12.66
CA ASP A 45 44.90 15.84 -11.53
C ASP A 45 44.60 16.97 -10.56
N THR A 46 44.36 16.62 -9.30
CA THR A 46 44.94 17.31 -8.14
C THR A 46 44.62 16.49 -6.89
N ALA A 47 45.55 15.61 -6.56
CA ALA A 47 45.72 15.12 -5.20
C ALA A 47 46.14 16.30 -4.30
N VAL A 48 45.48 16.46 -3.16
CA VAL A 48 46.04 17.17 -2.01
C VAL A 48 45.97 16.24 -0.81
N ALA A 49 47.11 16.16 -0.15
CA ALA A 49 47.50 15.17 0.83
C ALA A 49 46.86 15.35 2.21
N SER A 50 46.90 14.23 2.91
CA SER A 50 46.68 13.95 4.33
C SER A 50 47.52 14.78 5.31
N ASP A 51 46.89 15.22 6.40
CA ASP A 51 47.35 15.13 7.80
C ASP A 51 46.17 15.66 8.68
N SER A 52 45.83 15.23 9.89
CA SER A 52 46.54 14.50 10.92
C SER A 52 45.52 13.98 11.96
N SER A 53 45.89 12.89 12.61
CA SER A 53 45.42 12.35 13.88
C SER A 53 44.40 13.14 14.73
N THR A 54 43.23 12.55 14.96
CA THR A 54 42.47 12.72 16.21
C THR A 54 42.11 11.35 16.76
N LYS A 55 42.64 11.05 17.95
CA LYS A 55 42.40 9.82 18.72
C LYS A 55 40.89 9.61 18.92
N ILE A 56 40.39 8.46 18.50
CA ILE A 56 39.08 7.93 18.90
C ILE A 56 39.21 7.44 20.34
N SER A 57 38.51 8.07 21.27
CA SER A 57 38.19 7.46 22.56
C SER A 57 36.94 6.61 22.36
N GLU A 58 37.10 5.28 22.37
CA GLU A 58 35.98 4.35 22.47
C GLU A 58 35.37 4.45 23.87
N GLY A 59 34.35 5.30 24.00
CA GLY A 59 33.33 5.17 25.04
C GLY A 59 32.09 4.56 24.40
N SER A 60 31.72 3.35 24.79
CA SER A 60 30.44 2.75 24.42
C SER A 60 29.30 3.52 25.10
N ALA A 61 28.90 4.65 24.49
CA ALA A 61 27.60 5.22 24.77
C ALA A 61 26.58 4.29 24.14
N GLU A 62 25.75 3.63 24.96
CA GLU A 62 24.48 3.06 24.49
C GLU A 62 23.76 4.17 23.72
N LYS A 63 23.66 3.98 22.41
CA LYS A 63 23.03 4.96 21.52
C LYS A 63 21.52 4.88 21.80
N HIS A 64 21.03 5.66 22.77
CA HIS A 64 19.59 5.76 23.04
C HIS A 64 18.88 6.12 21.74
N LEU A 65 18.01 5.23 21.26
CA LEU A 65 17.17 5.48 20.10
C LEU A 65 16.25 6.68 20.41
N PRO A 66 15.94 7.53 19.42
CA PRO A 66 14.96 8.60 19.62
C PRO A 66 13.60 7.99 19.98
N LYS A 67 12.90 8.61 20.94
CA LYS A 67 11.53 8.23 21.31
C LYS A 67 10.53 9.03 20.48
N ALA A 68 9.58 8.33 19.85
CA ALA A 68 8.51 8.95 19.10
C ALA A 68 7.59 9.76 20.02
N GLN A 69 7.14 10.91 19.53
CA GLN A 69 6.15 11.74 20.23
C GLN A 69 4.74 11.24 19.94
N ASN A 70 3.88 11.30 20.96
CA ASN A 70 2.45 11.03 20.81
C ASN A 70 1.76 12.18 20.09
N VAL A 71 1.01 11.85 19.04
CA VAL A 71 0.28 12.80 18.20
C VAL A 71 -1.19 12.36 18.13
N ALA A 72 -2.10 13.34 18.25
CA ALA A 72 -3.51 13.13 18.00
C ALA A 72 -3.73 12.74 16.53
N LEU A 73 -4.06 11.47 16.29
CA LEU A 73 -4.48 11.03 14.96
C LEU A 73 -5.96 11.36 14.71
N ASP A 74 -6.80 11.51 15.73
CA ASP A 74 -8.24 11.75 15.60
C ASP A 74 -8.60 13.17 15.08
N GLN A 75 -7.65 14.10 15.09
CA GLN A 75 -7.85 15.48 14.62
C GLN A 75 -7.19 15.69 13.23
N PRO A 76 -7.87 16.38 12.28
CA PRO A 76 -7.22 16.84 11.06
C PRO A 76 -6.02 17.74 11.39
N ILE A 77 -4.95 17.64 10.61
CA ILE A 77 -3.85 18.61 10.68
C ILE A 77 -4.24 19.77 9.76
N ASP A 78 -4.20 21.00 10.28
CA ASP A 78 -4.23 22.19 9.44
C ASP A 78 -2.89 22.28 8.70
N GLU A 79 -2.89 22.02 7.38
CA GLU A 79 -1.71 22.29 6.56
C GLU A 79 -1.44 23.79 6.54
N PRO A 80 -0.20 24.24 6.79
CA PRO A 80 0.12 25.65 6.63
C PRO A 80 -0.17 26.05 5.16
N PRO A 81 -0.86 27.18 4.93
CA PRO A 81 -1.17 27.61 3.57
C PRO A 81 0.13 27.71 2.77
N ALA A 82 0.14 27.12 1.58
CA ALA A 82 1.29 27.17 0.68
C ALA A 82 1.75 28.63 0.53
N GLU A 83 3.01 28.92 0.87
CA GLU A 83 3.55 30.27 0.76
C GLU A 83 3.34 30.78 -0.68
N PRO A 84 2.68 31.93 -0.89
CA PRO A 84 2.56 32.49 -2.22
C PRO A 84 3.96 32.84 -2.74
N ALA A 85 4.27 32.42 -3.96
CA ALA A 85 5.52 32.76 -4.64
C ALA A 85 5.74 34.28 -4.57
N THR A 86 6.84 34.68 -3.94
CA THR A 86 7.24 36.07 -3.80
C THR A 86 7.55 36.65 -5.18
N THR A 87 6.69 37.53 -5.69
CA THR A 87 7.05 38.46 -6.76
C THR A 87 7.83 39.62 -6.16
N GLU A 88 9.10 39.74 -6.53
CA GLU A 88 9.91 40.95 -6.31
C GLU A 88 9.32 42.13 -7.10
N ALA A 89 9.16 43.28 -6.44
CA ALA A 89 9.37 44.62 -7.02
C ALA A 89 9.39 45.71 -5.93
N ASP A 90 10.56 46.35 -5.82
CA ASP A 90 10.86 47.75 -5.46
C ASP A 90 10.35 48.44 -4.17
N THR A 91 11.34 48.77 -3.32
CA THR A 91 11.45 49.85 -2.32
C THR A 91 11.39 51.27 -2.92
N PRO A 92 11.49 52.38 -2.13
CA PRO A 92 11.12 52.64 -0.72
C PRO A 92 10.36 53.99 -0.52
N ASP A 93 9.79 54.24 0.67
CA ASP A 93 9.90 55.59 1.25
C ASP A 93 9.63 55.64 2.78
N ALA A 94 10.37 56.54 3.42
CA ALA A 94 10.57 56.66 4.86
C ALA A 94 9.57 57.62 5.55
N LYS A 95 9.29 57.39 6.86
CA LYS A 95 9.48 58.39 7.95
C LYS A 95 8.89 57.98 9.32
N THR A 96 9.68 58.27 10.36
CA THR A 96 9.37 58.67 11.77
C THR A 96 8.62 57.68 12.68
N ALA A 97 9.24 57.13 13.73
CA ALA A 97 9.66 57.73 15.02
C ALA A 97 8.53 57.84 16.06
N ALA A 98 8.66 57.12 17.18
CA ALA A 98 8.68 57.63 18.56
C ALA A 98 8.18 56.59 19.58
N ALA A 99 8.88 56.56 20.71
CA ALA A 99 8.67 55.71 21.86
C ALA A 99 7.39 56.02 22.65
N ALA A 100 6.87 55.03 23.38
CA ALA A 100 6.22 55.24 24.66
C ALA A 100 6.25 53.97 25.53
N THR A 101 6.87 54.15 26.69
CA THR A 101 6.94 53.27 27.86
C THR A 101 5.61 53.25 28.61
N THR A 102 5.17 52.09 29.10
CA THR A 102 4.35 52.05 30.33
C THR A 102 4.62 50.78 31.15
N GLN A 103 5.11 51.00 32.37
CA GLN A 103 5.20 50.04 33.46
C GLN A 103 3.81 49.79 34.06
N ALA A 104 3.56 48.57 34.55
CA ALA A 104 2.72 48.37 35.74
C ALA A 104 3.21 47.15 36.54
N LYS A 105 3.39 47.37 37.84
CA LYS A 105 3.93 46.51 38.89
C LYS A 105 2.85 45.61 39.51
N SER A 106 3.23 44.44 39.99
CA SER A 106 2.79 43.87 41.29
C SER A 106 3.80 42.80 41.74
N LYS A 107 4.67 43.14 42.71
CA LYS A 107 4.58 42.88 44.16
C LYS A 107 4.91 41.44 44.58
N ALA A 108 6.09 41.34 45.19
CA ALA A 108 6.63 40.19 45.90
C ALA A 108 5.96 39.98 47.27
N ALA A 109 6.02 38.74 47.76
CA ALA A 109 6.09 38.41 49.18
C ALA A 109 7.08 37.25 49.37
N ASN A 110 8.17 37.55 50.06
CA ASN A 110 9.13 36.60 50.62
C ASN A 110 8.51 35.91 51.84
N GLN A 111 8.82 34.62 52.03
CA GLN A 111 9.17 34.09 53.34
C GLN A 111 10.07 32.86 53.19
N ALA A 112 11.27 32.97 53.77
CA ALA A 112 12.21 31.88 53.99
C ALA A 112 12.07 31.40 55.43
N SER A 113 12.26 30.10 55.68
CA SER A 113 12.71 29.58 56.96
C SER A 113 13.64 28.38 56.75
N GLU A 114 14.78 28.43 57.43
CA GLU A 114 15.87 27.46 57.42
C GLU A 114 15.60 26.19 58.25
N ALA A 115 16.41 25.17 57.93
CA ALA A 115 17.02 24.14 58.77
C ALA A 115 16.17 22.99 59.35
N ALA A 116 16.48 21.76 58.91
CA ALA A 116 17.27 20.81 59.70
C ALA A 116 17.59 19.54 58.88
N GLN A 117 18.88 19.24 58.73
CA GLN A 117 19.40 17.92 58.37
C GLN A 117 19.30 16.99 59.57
N THR A 118 18.82 15.76 59.35
CA THR A 118 19.04 14.62 60.23
C THR A 118 19.34 13.40 59.37
N ASP A 119 20.56 12.88 59.51
CA ASP A 119 20.99 11.59 59.00
C ASP A 119 20.24 10.44 59.70
N GLY A 120 19.82 9.43 58.93
CA GLY A 120 19.24 8.17 59.42
C GLY A 120 19.07 7.16 58.27
N PRO A 121 19.27 5.85 58.51
CA PRO A 121 20.13 5.01 57.68
C PRO A 121 19.47 4.33 56.47
N LEU A 122 20.32 3.98 55.50
CA LEU A 122 20.07 3.13 54.34
C LEU A 122 19.36 1.84 54.74
N ALA A 123 18.13 1.67 54.25
CA ALA A 123 17.46 0.39 54.14
C ALA A 123 17.48 -0.02 52.67
N ASP A 124 18.09 -1.16 52.38
CA ASP A 124 18.08 -1.83 51.08
C ASP A 124 16.64 -2.05 50.63
N SER A 125 16.13 -1.18 49.77
CA SER A 125 14.94 -1.46 48.98
C SER A 125 15.38 -2.28 47.78
N VAL A 126 15.14 -3.59 47.84
CA VAL A 126 15.10 -4.42 46.64
C VAL A 126 14.00 -3.83 45.75
N GLN A 127 14.41 -3.06 44.73
CA GLN A 127 13.53 -2.67 43.64
C GLN A 127 13.10 -3.95 42.93
N GLU A 128 11.84 -4.34 43.12
CA GLU A 128 11.16 -5.22 42.19
C GLU A 128 11.33 -4.62 40.80
N ALA A 129 12.07 -5.32 39.94
CA ALA A 129 12.21 -4.94 38.54
C ALA A 129 10.82 -4.89 37.93
N LYS A 130 10.33 -3.67 37.70
CA LYS A 130 9.12 -3.41 36.91
C LYS A 130 9.30 -4.18 35.60
N PRO A 131 8.32 -4.98 35.14
CA PRO A 131 8.44 -5.65 33.85
C PRO A 131 8.77 -4.58 32.81
N GLU A 132 9.88 -4.72 32.08
CA GLU A 132 10.18 -3.84 30.96
C GLU A 132 8.97 -3.87 30.04
N GLU A 133 8.27 -2.74 29.95
CA GLU A 133 7.12 -2.61 29.07
C GLU A 133 7.65 -2.85 27.65
N PRO A 134 7.00 -3.69 26.81
CA PRO A 134 7.56 -4.00 25.50
C PRO A 134 7.68 -2.72 24.66
N HIS A 135 8.91 -2.29 24.43
CA HIS A 135 9.23 -1.13 23.60
C HIS A 135 9.24 -1.57 22.13
N LEU A 136 8.38 -0.97 21.30
CA LEU A 136 8.42 -1.17 19.85
C LEU A 136 9.54 -0.32 19.26
N VAL A 137 10.45 -0.93 18.49
CA VAL A 137 11.42 -0.18 17.69
C VAL A 137 11.06 -0.36 16.22
N LEU A 138 10.76 0.74 15.53
CA LEU A 138 10.39 0.74 14.11
C LEU A 138 11.09 1.91 13.40
N LEU A 139 11.67 1.65 12.22
CA LEU A 139 12.41 2.66 11.44
C LEU A 139 13.48 3.40 12.27
N GLY A 140 14.19 2.67 13.12
CA GLY A 140 15.23 3.23 14.01
C GLY A 140 14.71 4.14 15.13
N THR A 141 13.40 4.14 15.40
CA THR A 141 12.76 4.97 16.43
C THR A 141 12.03 4.09 17.45
N GLU A 142 12.20 4.36 18.74
CA GLU A 142 11.42 3.72 19.81
C GLU A 142 10.02 4.36 19.86
N VAL A 143 8.96 3.56 19.77
CA VAL A 143 7.56 3.98 19.91
C VAL A 143 7.03 3.45 21.24
N PRO A 144 6.93 4.28 22.29
CA PRO A 144 6.47 3.85 23.62
C PRO A 144 5.03 3.28 23.60
N PRO A 145 4.63 2.48 24.59
CA PRO A 145 3.24 2.09 24.78
C PRO A 145 2.29 3.30 24.87
N ALA A 146 1.01 3.10 24.52
CA ALA A 146 -0.02 4.14 24.49
C ALA A 146 0.34 5.38 23.63
N THR A 147 1.06 5.16 22.53
CA THR A 147 1.54 6.22 21.62
C THR A 147 0.95 6.04 20.22
N SER A 148 0.37 7.11 19.69
CA SER A 148 0.03 7.26 18.28
C SER A 148 1.05 8.20 17.63
N THR A 149 1.64 7.82 16.50
CA THR A 149 2.68 8.65 15.87
C THR A 149 2.72 8.49 14.36
N ARG A 150 3.45 9.40 13.69
CA ARG A 150 3.75 9.35 12.26
C ARG A 150 5.25 9.20 12.09
N LEU A 151 5.67 8.09 11.51
CA LEU A 151 7.06 7.86 11.10
C LEU A 151 7.18 8.03 9.58
N SER A 152 8.41 8.13 9.10
CA SER A 152 8.73 8.28 7.69
C SER A 152 9.62 7.13 7.26
N TRP A 153 9.16 6.35 6.29
CA TRP A 153 9.98 5.35 5.61
C TRP A 153 10.47 5.92 4.27
N ALA A 154 11.74 5.71 3.92
CA ALA A 154 12.26 6.03 2.60
C ALA A 154 13.15 4.86 2.13
N PRO A 155 13.13 4.51 0.84
CA PRO A 155 14.00 3.46 0.33
C PRO A 155 15.48 3.86 0.49
N SER A 156 16.31 2.88 0.83
CA SER A 156 17.75 3.06 1.14
C SER A 156 18.58 3.64 -0.01
N GLN A 157 18.09 3.57 -1.25
CA GLN A 157 18.69 4.19 -2.43
C GLN A 157 17.60 4.81 -3.31
N SER A 158 17.65 6.12 -3.43
CA SER A 158 16.96 6.95 -4.44
C SER A 158 18.04 7.78 -5.14
N PHE A 159 17.72 8.48 -6.24
CA PHE A 159 18.64 9.46 -6.83
C PHE A 159 19.18 10.38 -5.72
N GLU A 160 20.51 10.57 -5.63
CA GLU A 160 21.16 11.35 -4.57
C GLU A 160 20.45 12.71 -4.39
N GLY A 161 19.76 12.88 -3.26
CA GLY A 161 19.12 14.14 -2.87
C GLY A 161 17.58 14.17 -2.87
N ILE A 162 16.87 13.17 -3.40
CA ILE A 162 15.39 13.14 -3.36
C ILE A 162 14.91 11.89 -2.60
N TYR A 163 14.79 12.02 -1.28
CA TYR A 163 14.09 11.04 -0.44
C TYR A 163 12.62 11.42 -0.39
N SER A 164 11.76 10.67 -1.09
CA SER A 164 10.32 10.80 -0.89
C SER A 164 9.94 9.89 0.28
N ALA A 165 9.84 10.49 1.46
CA ALA A 165 9.41 9.78 2.65
C ALA A 165 7.94 9.38 2.53
N THR A 166 7.67 8.08 2.59
CA THR A 166 6.34 7.50 2.71
C THR A 166 5.91 7.52 4.17
N PRO A 167 4.74 8.08 4.51
CA PRO A 167 4.26 8.10 5.89
C PRO A 167 3.88 6.68 6.36
N VAL A 168 4.33 6.33 7.56
CA VAL A 168 3.95 5.13 8.29
C VAL A 168 3.20 5.56 9.56
N LEU A 169 1.95 5.18 9.67
CA LEU A 169 1.10 5.45 10.82
C LEU A 169 1.26 4.31 11.82
N VAL A 170 1.53 4.64 13.08
CA VAL A 170 1.68 3.62 14.14
C VAL A 170 0.78 3.98 15.30
N VAL A 171 -0.06 3.02 15.71
CA VAL A 171 -0.80 3.07 16.98
C VAL A 171 -0.29 1.92 17.85
N ASN A 172 0.51 2.26 18.86
CA ASN A 172 1.04 1.30 19.83
C ASN A 172 0.18 1.29 21.09
N GLY A 173 -0.45 0.16 21.37
CA GLY A 173 -1.40 -0.01 22.47
C GLY A 173 -0.76 0.04 23.85
N ALA A 174 -1.56 0.33 24.88
CA ALA A 174 -1.13 0.36 26.27
C ALA A 174 -0.82 -1.04 26.84
N LYS A 175 -1.26 -2.11 26.16
CA LYS A 175 -1.06 -3.49 26.60
C LYS A 175 -0.36 -4.31 25.52
N PRO A 176 0.42 -5.34 25.90
CA PRO A 176 1.01 -6.26 24.92
C PRO A 176 -0.04 -6.98 24.08
N GLY A 177 0.32 -7.31 22.84
CA GLY A 177 -0.52 -8.01 21.87
C GLY A 177 0.18 -8.17 20.52
N PRO A 178 -0.52 -8.68 19.49
CA PRO A 178 0.06 -8.87 18.15
C PRO A 178 0.33 -7.55 17.43
N THR A 179 1.21 -7.60 16.42
CA THR A 179 1.42 -6.47 15.48
C THR A 179 0.66 -6.74 14.18
N LEU A 180 -0.39 -5.97 13.89
CA LEU A 180 -1.14 -6.05 12.64
C LEU A 180 -0.67 -4.96 11.67
N CYS A 181 -0.27 -5.35 10.47
CA CYS A 181 0.11 -4.41 9.41
C CYS A 181 -0.98 -4.29 8.35
N LEU A 182 -1.36 -3.06 8.05
CA LEU A 182 -2.32 -2.70 7.01
C LEU A 182 -1.59 -1.92 5.93
N THR A 183 -1.49 -2.47 4.73
CA THR A 183 -0.80 -1.83 3.59
C THR A 183 -1.82 -1.50 2.51
N ALA A 184 -1.62 -0.36 1.84
CA ALA A 184 -2.46 0.04 0.72
C ALA A 184 -1.64 0.78 -0.33
N ALA A 185 -2.21 0.87 -1.53
CA ALA A 185 -1.60 1.48 -2.70
C ALA A 185 -0.15 1.00 -2.93
N VAL A 186 0.06 -0.33 -2.86
CA VAL A 186 1.20 -0.99 -3.50
C VAL A 186 1.15 -0.73 -5.01
N HIS A 187 -0.07 -0.68 -5.55
CA HIS A 187 -0.40 -0.04 -6.81
C HIS A 187 -0.94 1.37 -6.56
N GLY A 188 -0.36 2.39 -7.21
CA GLY A 188 -0.64 3.79 -6.87
C GLY A 188 -2.02 4.31 -7.28
N ASP A 189 -2.74 3.60 -8.14
CA ASP A 189 -4.08 3.94 -8.61
C ASP A 189 -5.21 3.38 -7.71
N GLU A 190 -4.89 2.71 -6.61
CA GLU A 190 -5.85 1.97 -5.80
C GLU A 190 -6.26 2.72 -4.52
N LEU A 191 -7.28 3.59 -4.65
CA LEU A 191 -7.60 4.60 -3.65
C LEU A 191 -8.37 4.06 -2.42
N ASN A 192 -9.19 3.01 -2.58
CA ASN A 192 -10.07 2.53 -1.51
C ASN A 192 -9.28 2.05 -0.29
N GLY A 193 -8.16 1.34 -0.52
CA GLY A 193 -7.27 0.89 0.55
C GLY A 193 -6.69 2.05 1.35
N VAL A 194 -6.28 3.14 0.69
CA VAL A 194 -5.72 4.34 1.32
C VAL A 194 -6.69 4.90 2.36
N GLU A 195 -7.94 5.10 1.96
CA GLU A 195 -8.98 5.64 2.83
C GLU A 195 -9.38 4.65 3.94
N THR A 196 -9.43 3.35 3.65
CA THR A 196 -9.68 2.33 4.66
C THR A 196 -8.59 2.33 5.74
N VAL A 197 -7.31 2.32 5.36
CA VAL A 197 -6.19 2.36 6.32
C VAL A 197 -6.28 3.63 7.17
N ARG A 198 -6.52 4.80 6.55
CA ARG A 198 -6.68 6.07 7.26
C ARG A 198 -7.83 5.99 8.27
N ARG A 199 -9.02 5.56 7.87
CA ARG A 199 -10.19 5.44 8.76
C ARG A 199 -9.95 4.47 9.90
N VAL A 200 -9.27 3.34 9.67
CA VAL A 200 -8.97 2.39 10.74
C VAL A 200 -8.02 3.05 11.75
N LEU A 201 -6.84 3.51 11.31
CA LEU A 201 -5.80 4.03 12.21
C LEU A 201 -6.26 5.27 12.98
N TYR A 202 -6.97 6.19 12.34
CA TYR A 202 -7.45 7.43 12.97
C TYR A 202 -8.57 7.21 14.00
N ASN A 203 -9.23 6.03 13.98
CA ASN A 203 -10.27 5.67 14.93
C ASN A 203 -9.80 4.68 16.01
N LEU A 204 -8.50 4.38 16.09
CA LEU A 204 -7.92 3.58 17.15
C LEU A 204 -7.49 4.46 18.33
N ASP A 205 -7.83 4.02 19.54
CA ASP A 205 -7.35 4.62 20.78
C ASP A 205 -6.21 3.79 21.37
N ALA A 206 -5.01 4.38 21.40
CA ALA A 206 -3.80 3.75 21.91
C ALA A 206 -3.93 3.32 23.39
N ASN A 207 -4.76 3.99 24.19
CA ASN A 207 -4.92 3.66 25.61
C ASN A 207 -5.69 2.36 25.84
N THR A 208 -6.53 1.97 24.88
CA THR A 208 -7.39 0.78 24.99
C THR A 208 -6.95 -0.37 24.08
N LEU A 209 -6.12 -0.08 23.07
CA LEU A 209 -5.54 -1.07 22.17
C LEU A 209 -4.58 -2.03 22.92
N LYS A 210 -4.59 -3.30 22.51
CA LYS A 210 -3.59 -4.31 22.89
C LYS A 210 -2.80 -4.72 21.65
N GLY A 211 -1.47 -4.65 21.73
CA GLY A 211 -0.59 -4.82 20.59
C GLY A 211 -0.43 -3.54 19.77
N THR A 212 -0.05 -3.69 18.52
CA THR A 212 0.30 -2.56 17.64
C THR A 212 -0.42 -2.68 16.31
N VAL A 213 -0.95 -1.57 15.79
CA VAL A 213 -1.40 -1.48 14.40
C VAL A 213 -0.47 -0.55 13.63
N ILE A 214 0.14 -1.07 12.56
CA ILE A 214 0.99 -0.32 11.64
C ILE A 214 0.21 -0.13 10.33
N GLY A 215 0.01 1.11 9.91
CA GLY A 215 -0.66 1.46 8.65
C GLY A 215 0.31 2.11 7.69
N VAL A 216 0.40 1.60 6.46
CA VAL A 216 1.10 2.27 5.35
C VAL A 216 0.06 2.54 4.26
N PRO A 217 -0.61 3.70 4.29
CA PRO A 217 -1.70 4.00 3.36
C PRO A 217 -1.23 4.06 1.90
N ILE A 218 0.03 4.44 1.65
CA ILE A 218 0.57 4.61 0.31
C ILE A 218 1.96 3.99 0.24
N VAL A 219 2.06 2.72 -0.15
CA VAL A 219 3.38 2.05 -0.29
C VAL A 219 4.13 2.57 -1.52
N ASN A 220 3.47 2.60 -2.68
CA ASN A 220 4.04 3.07 -3.94
C ASN A 220 3.72 4.56 -4.15
N LEU A 221 4.41 5.42 -3.40
CA LEU A 221 4.23 6.88 -3.49
C LEU A 221 4.50 7.43 -4.89
N GLN A 222 5.46 6.84 -5.61
CA GLN A 222 5.77 7.21 -7.00
C GLN A 222 4.56 6.97 -7.93
N GLY A 223 3.97 5.78 -7.86
CA GLY A 223 2.77 5.42 -8.62
C GLY A 223 1.58 6.28 -8.22
N PHE A 224 1.41 6.53 -6.92
CA PHE A 224 0.29 7.30 -6.38
C PHE A 224 0.23 8.72 -6.95
N HIS A 225 1.36 9.44 -6.97
CA HIS A 225 1.43 10.77 -7.58
C HIS A 225 1.06 10.81 -9.06
N ARG A 226 1.24 9.69 -9.78
CA ARG A 226 0.92 9.57 -11.21
C ARG A 226 -0.40 8.87 -11.47
N SER A 227 -1.15 8.52 -10.42
CA SER A 227 -2.37 7.71 -10.56
C SER A 227 -2.09 6.43 -11.36
N SER A 228 -1.01 5.74 -11.01
CA SER A 228 -0.46 4.62 -11.78
C SER A 228 -0.19 3.42 -10.89
N ARG A 229 -0.59 2.25 -11.39
CA ARG A 229 -0.23 0.94 -10.83
C ARG A 229 1.28 0.77 -10.62
N TYR A 230 2.06 1.29 -11.56
CA TYR A 230 3.48 1.01 -11.68
C TYR A 230 4.37 2.05 -10.99
N LEU A 231 5.60 1.64 -10.65
CA LEU A 231 6.69 2.53 -10.28
C LEU A 231 7.11 3.45 -11.45
N SER A 232 7.96 4.43 -11.17
CA SER A 232 8.41 5.39 -12.21
C SER A 232 9.16 4.73 -13.37
N ASP A 233 9.80 3.59 -13.10
CA ASP A 233 10.47 2.74 -14.10
C ASP A 233 9.55 1.70 -14.74
N ARG A 234 8.22 1.86 -14.60
CA ARG A 234 7.15 1.02 -15.17
C ARG A 234 7.06 -0.39 -14.60
N ARG A 235 7.83 -0.73 -13.56
CA ARG A 235 7.72 -2.04 -12.90
C ARG A 235 6.53 -2.07 -11.95
N ASP A 236 5.84 -3.19 -11.91
CA ASP A 236 4.87 -3.50 -10.85
C ASP A 236 5.63 -3.90 -9.59
N LEU A 237 5.54 -3.08 -8.52
CA LEU A 237 6.20 -3.36 -7.25
C LEU A 237 5.77 -4.71 -6.66
N ASN A 238 4.51 -5.12 -6.85
CA ASN A 238 3.94 -6.37 -6.36
C ASN A 238 4.38 -7.60 -7.19
N ARG A 239 5.48 -7.50 -7.93
CA ARG A 239 6.19 -8.63 -8.57
C ARG A 239 7.62 -8.80 -8.06
N TYR A 240 8.03 -8.00 -7.08
CA TYR A 240 9.41 -7.96 -6.62
C TYR A 240 9.59 -8.29 -5.13
N PHE A 241 8.55 -8.62 -4.37
CA PHE A 241 8.70 -9.05 -2.98
C PHE A 241 9.27 -10.48 -2.86
N PRO A 242 10.10 -10.79 -1.85
CA PRO A 242 10.54 -9.93 -0.73
C PRO A 242 11.68 -8.96 -1.08
N GLY A 243 12.08 -8.87 -2.34
CA GLY A 243 13.10 -7.95 -2.84
C GLY A 243 14.53 -8.48 -2.81
N ASP A 244 15.40 -7.74 -3.47
CA ASP A 244 16.85 -7.94 -3.52
C ASP A 244 17.53 -6.57 -3.32
N PRO A 245 18.38 -6.41 -2.29
CA PRO A 245 19.07 -5.14 -2.04
C PRO A 245 20.09 -4.81 -3.12
N GLN A 246 20.46 -5.77 -3.98
CA GLN A 246 21.32 -5.58 -5.13
C GLN A 246 20.56 -5.55 -6.47
N GLY A 247 19.24 -5.73 -6.44
CA GLY A 247 18.39 -5.80 -7.63
C GLY A 247 18.07 -4.45 -8.25
N SER A 248 16.99 -4.44 -9.04
CA SER A 248 16.42 -3.22 -9.63
C SER A 248 15.90 -2.24 -8.56
N SER A 249 15.57 -1.01 -8.97
CA SER A 249 14.93 -0.03 -8.08
C SER A 249 13.69 -0.61 -7.37
N ALA A 250 12.79 -1.24 -8.13
CA ALA A 250 11.62 -1.95 -7.57
C ALA A 250 12.01 -3.03 -6.55
N SER A 251 13.05 -3.81 -6.83
CA SER A 251 13.50 -4.88 -5.94
C SER A 251 14.14 -4.36 -4.65
N ARG A 252 14.87 -3.25 -4.72
CA ARG A 252 15.47 -2.58 -3.55
C ARG A 252 14.39 -1.93 -2.67
N ILE A 253 13.39 -1.29 -3.29
CA ILE A 253 12.20 -0.76 -2.61
C ILE A 253 11.46 -1.89 -1.89
N ALA A 254 11.16 -2.98 -2.60
CA ALA A 254 10.50 -4.16 -2.01
C ALA A 254 11.34 -4.76 -0.87
N TYR A 255 12.66 -4.85 -1.03
CA TYR A 255 13.58 -5.37 -0.01
C TYR A 255 13.53 -4.56 1.28
N SER A 256 13.72 -3.24 1.17
CA SER A 256 13.68 -2.33 2.32
C SER A 256 12.31 -2.38 3.00
N PHE A 257 11.22 -2.26 2.23
CA PHE A 257 9.86 -2.31 2.80
C PHE A 257 9.59 -3.63 3.53
N PHE A 258 9.97 -4.76 2.92
CA PHE A 258 9.72 -6.07 3.49
C PHE A 258 10.55 -6.31 4.76
N HIS A 259 11.84 -5.97 4.74
CA HIS A 259 12.76 -6.26 5.84
C HIS A 259 12.65 -5.28 7.00
N GLU A 260 12.36 -4.00 6.72
CA GLU A 260 12.31 -2.96 7.73
C GLU A 260 10.91 -2.77 8.33
N LEU A 261 9.83 -3.19 7.64
CA LEU A 261 8.47 -3.14 8.17
C LEU A 261 7.83 -4.52 8.27
N ILE A 262 7.67 -5.24 7.16
CA ILE A 262 6.80 -6.43 7.11
C ILE A 262 7.28 -7.55 8.04
N LYS A 263 8.60 -7.76 8.15
CA LYS A 263 9.19 -8.74 9.08
C LYS A 263 8.92 -8.44 10.55
N HIS A 264 8.47 -7.25 10.89
CA HIS A 264 8.09 -6.86 12.27
C HIS A 264 6.59 -7.02 12.54
N CYS A 265 5.83 -7.57 11.58
CA CYS A 265 4.40 -7.80 11.69
C CYS A 265 4.11 -9.24 12.09
N SER A 266 3.08 -9.45 12.90
CA SER A 266 2.55 -10.77 13.22
C SER A 266 1.49 -11.24 12.22
N ALA A 267 0.84 -10.30 11.50
CA ALA A 267 -0.06 -10.56 10.37
C ALA A 267 -0.11 -9.35 9.43
N VAL A 268 -0.45 -9.58 8.15
CA VAL A 268 -0.54 -8.54 7.12
C VAL A 268 -1.90 -8.58 6.42
N VAL A 269 -2.49 -7.40 6.22
CA VAL A 269 -3.64 -7.19 5.34
C VAL A 269 -3.21 -6.21 4.26
N ASP A 270 -3.09 -6.69 3.03
CA ASP A 270 -2.72 -5.87 1.89
C ASP A 270 -3.98 -5.51 1.10
N LEU A 271 -4.32 -4.22 1.08
CA LEU A 271 -5.56 -3.72 0.48
C LEU A 271 -5.33 -3.36 -0.98
N HIS A 272 -6.13 -3.99 -1.84
CA HIS A 272 -6.12 -3.79 -3.29
C HIS A 272 -7.52 -3.44 -3.82
N THR A 273 -7.58 -3.05 -5.09
CA THR A 273 -8.83 -2.88 -5.85
C THR A 273 -8.75 -3.65 -7.17
N GLY A 274 -9.86 -3.74 -7.92
CA GLY A 274 -9.80 -4.37 -9.23
C GLY A 274 -8.85 -3.64 -10.19
N SER A 275 -7.92 -4.34 -10.81
CA SER A 275 -7.03 -3.69 -11.80
C SER A 275 -7.67 -3.44 -13.15
N PHE A 276 -7.07 -2.53 -13.93
CA PHE A 276 -7.43 -2.25 -15.34
C PHE A 276 -8.93 -1.96 -15.53
N TYR A 277 -9.45 -1.00 -14.76
CA TYR A 277 -10.87 -0.62 -14.77
C TYR A 277 -11.82 -1.80 -14.51
N ARG A 278 -11.43 -2.74 -13.64
CA ARG A 278 -12.33 -3.73 -13.07
C ARG A 278 -12.79 -3.28 -11.69
N THR A 279 -13.96 -3.72 -11.27
CA THR A 279 -14.44 -3.53 -9.89
C THR A 279 -14.59 -4.88 -9.22
N ASN A 280 -14.20 -4.96 -7.96
CA ASN A 280 -14.30 -6.16 -7.12
C ASN A 280 -15.33 -5.94 -6.00
N LEU A 281 -16.16 -6.97 -5.76
CA LEU A 281 -16.93 -7.04 -4.52
C LEU A 281 -15.92 -7.20 -3.37
N PRO A 282 -16.13 -6.56 -2.21
CA PRO A 282 -15.26 -6.76 -1.06
C PRO A 282 -15.03 -8.24 -0.76
N GLN A 283 -13.78 -8.68 -0.92
CA GLN A 283 -13.39 -10.08 -0.82
C GLN A 283 -11.95 -10.24 -0.34
N LEU A 284 -11.70 -11.32 0.38
CA LEU A 284 -10.38 -11.74 0.81
C LEU A 284 -9.82 -12.79 -0.13
N ARG A 285 -8.52 -12.71 -0.41
CA ARG A 285 -7.75 -13.74 -1.10
C ARG A 285 -6.63 -14.21 -0.19
N GLY A 286 -6.48 -15.52 -0.07
CA GLY A 286 -5.45 -16.11 0.79
C GLY A 286 -5.22 -17.59 0.53
N ASP A 287 -4.04 -18.06 0.93
CA ASP A 287 -3.72 -19.48 0.90
C ASP A 287 -4.46 -20.22 2.02
N LEU A 288 -5.68 -20.65 1.73
CA LEU A 288 -6.52 -21.42 2.67
C LEU A 288 -5.98 -22.82 3.00
N LEU A 289 -4.90 -23.27 2.35
CA LEU A 289 -4.20 -24.48 2.76
C LEU A 289 -3.30 -24.21 3.98
N ASN A 290 -2.86 -22.96 4.17
CA ASN A 290 -2.16 -22.53 5.38
C ASN A 290 -3.17 -22.29 6.52
N PRO A 291 -3.08 -23.04 7.64
CA PRO A 291 -4.03 -22.91 8.76
C PRO A 291 -4.06 -21.53 9.42
N GLN A 292 -2.94 -20.80 9.45
CA GLN A 292 -2.86 -19.45 10.02
C GLN A 292 -3.55 -18.43 9.12
N VAL A 293 -3.38 -18.55 7.80
CA VAL A 293 -4.07 -17.69 6.82
C VAL A 293 -5.57 -17.98 6.83
N LEU A 294 -5.99 -19.24 6.90
CA LEU A 294 -7.40 -19.59 7.04
C LEU A 294 -8.00 -18.97 8.30
N LYS A 295 -7.35 -19.09 9.46
CA LYS A 295 -7.79 -18.47 10.71
C LYS A 295 -7.89 -16.94 10.58
N LEU A 296 -6.92 -16.32 9.91
CA LEU A 296 -6.93 -14.89 9.63
C LEU A 296 -8.17 -14.50 8.80
N THR A 297 -8.51 -15.24 7.75
CA THR A 297 -9.71 -14.95 6.92
C THR A 297 -11.02 -15.08 7.70
N GLN A 298 -11.15 -16.10 8.57
CA GLN A 298 -12.33 -16.28 9.42
C GLN A 298 -12.56 -15.12 10.39
N SER A 299 -11.50 -14.37 10.69
CA SER A 299 -11.54 -13.26 11.62
C SER A 299 -12.16 -11.99 11.02
N PHE A 300 -12.46 -11.93 9.72
CA PHE A 300 -13.10 -10.78 9.06
C PHE A 300 -14.64 -10.82 9.00
N GLY A 301 -15.26 -11.83 9.61
CA GLY A 301 -16.72 -12.01 9.57
C GLY A 301 -17.23 -12.40 8.18
N SER A 302 -18.30 -11.76 7.71
CA SER A 302 -19.01 -12.15 6.48
C SER A 302 -18.36 -11.71 5.17
N THR A 303 -17.07 -11.36 5.18
CA THR A 303 -16.37 -11.00 3.94
C THR A 303 -16.19 -12.26 3.09
N VAL A 304 -16.41 -12.16 1.79
CA VAL A 304 -16.24 -13.27 0.85
C VAL A 304 -14.78 -13.72 0.85
N VAL A 305 -14.50 -15.03 0.78
CA VAL A 305 -13.12 -15.55 0.79
C VAL A 305 -12.87 -16.45 -0.42
N LEU A 306 -11.75 -16.23 -1.09
CA LEU A 306 -11.28 -17.03 -2.21
C LEU A 306 -9.94 -17.67 -1.85
N HIS A 307 -9.79 -18.94 -2.21
CA HIS A 307 -8.51 -19.64 -2.14
C HIS A 307 -7.61 -19.23 -3.30
N SER A 308 -6.39 -18.80 -2.98
CA SER A 308 -5.28 -18.61 -3.92
C SER A 308 -3.98 -18.63 -3.14
N GLU A 309 -2.99 -19.43 -3.56
CA GLU A 309 -1.66 -19.39 -2.93
C GLU A 309 -0.98 -18.02 -3.09
N GLY A 310 -1.34 -17.26 -4.14
CA GLY A 310 -0.69 -16.02 -4.52
C GLY A 310 0.56 -16.23 -5.37
N THR A 311 0.73 -15.36 -6.37
CA THR A 311 1.86 -15.40 -7.30
C THR A 311 3.16 -15.05 -6.58
N SER A 312 4.24 -15.71 -6.96
CA SER A 312 5.59 -15.35 -6.50
C SER A 312 5.90 -13.89 -6.85
N GLY A 313 6.61 -13.19 -5.97
CA GLY A 313 6.86 -11.75 -6.14
C GLY A 313 5.82 -10.83 -5.51
N THR A 314 4.66 -11.35 -5.10
CA THR A 314 3.64 -10.55 -4.40
C THR A 314 3.95 -10.40 -2.91
N LEU A 315 3.54 -9.27 -2.31
CA LEU A 315 3.73 -9.01 -0.88
C LEU A 315 3.07 -10.10 -0.02
N ARG A 316 1.84 -10.48 -0.37
CA ARG A 316 1.10 -11.55 0.32
C ARG A 316 1.87 -12.86 0.30
N ARG A 317 2.34 -13.30 -0.87
CA ARG A 317 3.08 -14.57 -0.98
C ARG A 317 4.38 -14.52 -0.19
N ALA A 318 5.14 -13.44 -0.33
CA ALA A 318 6.40 -13.25 0.38
C ALA A 318 6.24 -13.25 1.92
N ALA A 319 5.17 -12.63 2.43
CA ALA A 319 4.86 -12.64 3.87
C ALA A 319 4.52 -14.04 4.37
N VAL A 320 3.66 -14.78 3.65
CA VAL A 320 3.30 -16.17 4.00
C VAL A 320 4.52 -17.09 3.95
N ASP A 321 5.37 -16.97 2.92
CA ASP A 321 6.61 -17.74 2.79
C ASP A 321 7.60 -17.43 3.94
N ALA A 322 7.52 -16.22 4.53
CA ALA A 322 8.30 -15.83 5.71
C ALA A 322 7.63 -16.23 7.05
N GLY A 323 6.52 -16.98 7.03
CA GLY A 323 5.80 -17.43 8.22
C GLY A 323 4.85 -16.39 8.82
N ILE A 324 4.56 -15.30 8.10
CA ILE A 324 3.66 -14.24 8.54
C ILE A 324 2.32 -14.41 7.81
N PRO A 325 1.22 -14.76 8.50
CA PRO A 325 -0.07 -14.92 7.84
C PRO A 325 -0.52 -13.61 7.19
N ALA A 326 -0.82 -13.68 5.89
CA ALA A 326 -1.21 -12.52 5.09
C ALA A 326 -2.41 -12.80 4.19
N VAL A 327 -3.24 -11.79 4.00
CA VAL A 327 -4.39 -11.81 3.08
C VAL A 327 -4.40 -10.55 2.22
N THR A 328 -4.90 -10.68 0.99
CA THR A 328 -5.24 -9.55 0.13
C THR A 328 -6.71 -9.23 0.36
N LEU A 329 -7.04 -7.97 0.65
CA LEU A 329 -8.42 -7.48 0.70
C LEU A 329 -8.71 -6.65 -0.55
N GLU A 330 -9.49 -7.20 -1.46
CA GLU A 330 -9.94 -6.56 -2.70
C GLU A 330 -11.24 -5.80 -2.47
N ALA A 331 -11.30 -4.51 -2.80
CA ALA A 331 -12.51 -3.72 -2.60
C ALA A 331 -12.69 -2.59 -3.63
N GLY A 332 -13.66 -2.73 -4.53
CA GLY A 332 -14.04 -1.69 -5.49
C GLY A 332 -13.15 -1.64 -6.74
N ALA A 333 -13.16 -0.48 -7.40
CA ALA A 333 -12.45 -0.21 -8.65
C ALA A 333 -11.23 0.70 -8.43
N PRO A 334 -10.25 0.73 -9.36
CA PRO A 334 -9.11 1.62 -9.24
C PRO A 334 -9.60 3.03 -9.59
N MET A 335 -8.85 4.04 -9.19
CA MET A 335 -9.08 5.46 -9.53
C MET A 335 -10.39 6.05 -9.01
N VAL A 336 -11.18 5.31 -8.24
CA VAL A 336 -12.46 5.75 -7.68
C VAL A 336 -12.51 5.43 -6.20
N LEU A 337 -12.92 6.41 -5.40
CA LEU A 337 -13.31 6.18 -4.01
C LEU A 337 -14.74 5.67 -3.97
N ASP A 338 -14.92 4.44 -3.51
CA ASP A 338 -16.22 3.80 -3.33
C ASP A 338 -16.53 3.63 -1.84
N GLU A 339 -17.46 4.43 -1.34
CA GLU A 339 -17.84 4.47 0.07
C GLU A 339 -18.36 3.11 0.57
N GLU A 340 -19.09 2.36 -0.26
CA GLU A 340 -19.61 1.04 0.15
C GLU A 340 -18.46 0.05 0.37
N SER A 341 -17.52 -0.01 -0.58
CA SER A 341 -16.31 -0.82 -0.49
C SER A 341 -15.42 -0.43 0.68
N VAL A 342 -15.20 0.88 0.88
CA VAL A 342 -14.40 1.40 2.01
C VAL A 342 -15.06 1.05 3.35
N SER A 343 -16.36 1.28 3.48
CA SER A 343 -17.12 1.01 4.71
C SER A 343 -17.13 -0.48 5.06
N HIS A 344 -17.34 -1.35 4.07
CA HIS A 344 -17.21 -2.80 4.25
C HIS A 344 -15.82 -3.19 4.74
N SER A 345 -14.77 -2.65 4.10
CA SER A 345 -13.38 -2.95 4.45
C SER A 345 -13.01 -2.49 5.86
N VAL A 346 -13.44 -1.28 6.25
CA VAL A 346 -13.27 -0.77 7.63
C VAL A 346 -13.99 -1.67 8.64
N LYS A 347 -15.22 -2.10 8.34
CA LYS A 347 -15.97 -3.02 9.21
C LYS A 347 -15.23 -4.36 9.34
N GLY A 348 -14.78 -4.94 8.23
CA GLY A 348 -14.03 -6.20 8.21
C GLY A 348 -12.75 -6.13 9.06
N ILE A 349 -11.96 -5.07 8.91
CA ILE A 349 -10.73 -4.88 9.69
C ILE A 349 -11.04 -4.64 11.17
N ARG A 350 -12.11 -3.92 11.51
CA ARG A 350 -12.55 -3.77 12.92
C ARG A 350 -12.99 -5.10 13.54
N THR A 351 -13.67 -5.95 12.78
CA THR A 351 -13.99 -7.32 13.20
C THR A 351 -12.74 -8.15 13.40
N LEU A 352 -11.75 -8.04 12.49
CA LEU A 352 -10.44 -8.68 12.64
C LEU A 352 -9.76 -8.24 13.94
N LEU A 353 -9.63 -6.94 14.18
CA LEU A 353 -9.00 -6.40 15.40
C LEU A 353 -9.67 -6.92 16.68
N ASN A 354 -10.99 -7.09 16.66
CA ASN A 354 -11.74 -7.68 17.78
C ASN A 354 -11.44 -9.17 17.97
N HIS A 355 -11.43 -9.96 16.88
CA HIS A 355 -11.10 -11.39 16.92
C HIS A 355 -9.64 -11.66 17.30
N LEU A 356 -8.72 -10.76 16.94
CA LEU A 356 -7.33 -10.77 17.41
C LEU A 356 -7.19 -10.31 18.87
N GLY A 357 -8.28 -9.90 19.52
CA GLY A 357 -8.28 -9.44 20.91
C GLY A 357 -7.58 -8.10 21.14
N MET A 358 -7.30 -7.35 20.06
CA MET A 358 -6.60 -6.06 20.08
C MET A 358 -7.49 -4.93 20.59
N VAL A 359 -8.79 -4.98 20.30
CA VAL A 359 -9.78 -4.00 20.80
C VAL A 359 -10.79 -4.67 21.73
N SER A 360 -11.48 -3.87 22.56
CA SER A 360 -12.51 -4.39 23.45
C SER A 360 -13.68 -4.98 22.65
N LYS A 361 -14.26 -6.08 23.16
CA LYS A 361 -15.33 -6.81 22.47
C LYS A 361 -16.55 -5.92 22.27
N PHE A 362 -16.76 -5.42 21.06
CA PHE A 362 -18.06 -4.95 20.63
C PHE A 362 -18.88 -6.20 20.28
N ARG A 363 -20.01 -6.40 20.96
CA ARG A 363 -20.90 -7.53 20.71
C ARG A 363 -21.66 -7.28 19.41
N LEU A 364 -21.01 -7.47 18.27
CA LEU A 364 -21.68 -7.62 16.99
C LEU A 364 -22.48 -8.93 17.07
N TRP A 365 -23.80 -8.84 17.07
CA TRP A 365 -24.65 -10.01 16.98
C TRP A 365 -24.46 -10.64 15.61
N GLY A 366 -23.88 -11.85 15.60
CA GLY A 366 -23.74 -12.72 14.44
C GLY A 366 -22.99 -12.07 13.29
N ASP A 367 -21.67 -12.21 13.25
CA ASP A 367 -21.00 -12.16 11.95
C ASP A 367 -21.34 -13.48 11.24
N PRO A 368 -22.04 -13.47 10.09
CA PRO A 368 -22.18 -14.66 9.28
C PRO A 368 -20.80 -15.27 9.02
N GLU A 369 -20.70 -16.59 9.00
CA GLU A 369 -19.48 -17.25 8.54
C GLU A 369 -19.12 -16.74 7.12
N PRO A 370 -17.83 -16.57 6.82
CA PRO A 370 -17.39 -16.18 5.49
C PRO A 370 -17.91 -17.19 4.46
N VAL A 371 -18.34 -16.68 3.31
CA VAL A 371 -18.71 -17.53 2.18
C VAL A 371 -17.46 -17.79 1.34
N TYR A 372 -17.14 -19.07 1.17
CA TYR A 372 -16.00 -19.51 0.39
C TYR A 372 -16.39 -19.80 -1.05
N TYR A 373 -15.60 -19.30 -1.99
CA TYR A 373 -15.81 -19.51 -3.41
C TYR A 373 -14.57 -20.12 -4.08
N ASN A 374 -14.79 -21.09 -4.93
CA ASN A 374 -13.94 -21.30 -6.10
C ASN A 374 -14.30 -20.23 -7.13
N SER A 375 -13.40 -19.89 -8.05
CA SER A 375 -13.69 -18.80 -8.99
C SER A 375 -13.12 -19.04 -10.37
N THR A 376 -13.67 -18.33 -11.36
CA THR A 376 -13.21 -18.42 -12.74
C THR A 376 -13.50 -17.13 -13.51
N TRP A 377 -12.57 -16.74 -14.37
CA TRP A 377 -12.72 -15.58 -15.25
C TRP A 377 -13.39 -15.94 -16.57
N GLN A 378 -14.43 -15.19 -16.94
CA GLN A 378 -14.96 -15.14 -18.29
C GLN A 378 -14.18 -14.09 -19.09
N ARG A 379 -13.61 -14.51 -20.23
CA ARG A 379 -12.72 -13.68 -21.04
C ARG A 379 -13.39 -13.18 -22.31
N ALA A 380 -12.95 -12.02 -22.80
CA ALA A 380 -13.42 -11.45 -24.06
C ALA A 380 -12.92 -12.32 -25.23
N PRO A 381 -13.80 -12.88 -26.08
CA PRO A 381 -13.37 -13.71 -27.22
C PRO A 381 -12.76 -12.89 -28.37
N GLN A 382 -13.00 -11.58 -28.39
CA GLN A 382 -12.51 -10.65 -29.40
C GLN A 382 -12.32 -9.26 -28.76
N GLY A 383 -11.55 -8.41 -29.43
CA GLY A 383 -11.38 -7.01 -29.03
C GLY A 383 -12.59 -6.14 -29.37
N GLY A 384 -12.81 -5.10 -28.59
CA GLY A 384 -13.90 -4.13 -28.81
C GLY A 384 -14.30 -3.41 -27.53
N ILE A 385 -15.45 -2.76 -27.57
CA ILE A 385 -16.02 -2.07 -26.40
C ILE A 385 -16.92 -3.05 -25.65
N VAL A 386 -16.60 -3.34 -24.39
CA VAL A 386 -17.42 -4.20 -23.53
C VAL A 386 -18.49 -3.37 -22.83
N PHE A 387 -19.74 -3.85 -22.90
CA PHE A 387 -20.85 -3.34 -22.11
C PHE A 387 -21.42 -4.47 -21.25
N SER A 388 -21.28 -4.33 -19.94
CA SER A 388 -21.79 -5.29 -18.98
C SER A 388 -23.32 -5.18 -18.86
N LYS A 389 -23.98 -6.34 -18.73
CA LYS A 389 -25.43 -6.50 -18.60
C LYS A 389 -25.86 -7.01 -17.23
N VAL A 390 -24.89 -7.27 -16.38
CA VAL A 390 -25.06 -7.74 -15.01
C VAL A 390 -24.38 -6.75 -14.08
N SER A 391 -24.81 -6.75 -12.82
CA SER A 391 -24.21 -5.95 -11.76
C SER A 391 -23.25 -6.78 -10.91
N LEU A 392 -22.30 -6.11 -10.27
CA LEU A 392 -21.45 -6.71 -9.25
C LEU A 392 -22.30 -7.34 -8.14
N GLY A 393 -21.93 -8.53 -7.67
CA GLY A 393 -22.67 -9.28 -6.66
C GLY A 393 -23.93 -10.00 -7.18
N GLN A 394 -24.33 -9.82 -8.44
CA GLN A 394 -25.49 -10.50 -9.03
C GLN A 394 -25.27 -12.01 -9.15
N VAL A 395 -26.32 -12.79 -8.86
CA VAL A 395 -26.35 -14.24 -9.12
C VAL A 395 -26.70 -14.49 -10.59
N VAL A 396 -25.92 -15.34 -11.25
CA VAL A 396 -26.04 -15.69 -12.67
C VAL A 396 -26.10 -17.21 -12.85
N ARG A 397 -26.76 -17.66 -13.91
CA ARG A 397 -26.83 -19.06 -14.32
C ARG A 397 -25.91 -19.32 -15.51
N LYS A 398 -25.50 -20.57 -15.67
CA LYS A 398 -24.78 -21.04 -16.85
C LYS A 398 -25.59 -20.69 -18.12
N GLY A 399 -24.92 -20.03 -19.06
CA GLY A 399 -25.51 -19.58 -20.32
C GLY A 399 -26.04 -18.14 -20.31
N ASP A 400 -26.22 -17.53 -19.14
CA ASP A 400 -26.66 -16.13 -19.01
C ASP A 400 -25.68 -15.19 -19.71
N THR A 401 -26.19 -14.14 -20.35
CA THR A 401 -25.34 -13.16 -21.02
C THR A 401 -24.83 -12.15 -20.00
N LEU A 402 -23.51 -12.14 -19.79
CA LEU A 402 -22.84 -11.24 -18.86
C LEU A 402 -22.57 -9.88 -19.49
N ALA A 403 -22.09 -9.88 -20.73
CA ALA A 403 -21.74 -8.67 -21.46
C ALA A 403 -21.88 -8.83 -22.97
N THR A 404 -21.74 -7.72 -23.69
CA THR A 404 -21.59 -7.71 -25.14
C THR A 404 -20.35 -6.90 -25.50
N VAL A 405 -19.43 -7.50 -26.25
CA VAL A 405 -18.27 -6.83 -26.84
C VAL A 405 -18.63 -6.41 -28.26
N THR A 406 -18.57 -5.11 -28.53
CA THR A 406 -18.91 -4.52 -29.83
C THR A 406 -17.65 -3.97 -30.49
N ASN A 407 -17.32 -4.45 -31.69
CA ASN A 407 -16.28 -3.84 -32.50
C ASN A 407 -16.77 -2.45 -32.97
N PRO A 408 -16.07 -1.35 -32.64
CA PRO A 408 -16.56 0.00 -32.93
C PRO A 408 -16.51 0.36 -34.43
N ILE A 409 -15.77 -0.39 -35.24
CA ILE A 409 -15.61 -0.16 -36.68
C ILE A 409 -16.62 -0.99 -37.47
N THR A 410 -16.67 -2.30 -37.20
CA THR A 410 -17.49 -3.24 -37.98
C THR A 410 -18.89 -3.45 -37.40
N ASN A 411 -19.15 -2.94 -36.18
CA ASN A 411 -20.38 -3.18 -35.41
C ASN A 411 -20.69 -4.67 -35.17
N VAL A 412 -19.72 -5.56 -35.34
CA VAL A 412 -19.84 -6.98 -34.94
C VAL A 412 -19.97 -7.05 -33.43
N ARG A 413 -20.99 -7.77 -32.96
CA ARG A 413 -21.32 -7.90 -31.54
C ARG A 413 -21.19 -9.35 -31.09
N THR A 414 -20.34 -9.59 -30.10
CA THR A 414 -20.14 -10.91 -29.52
C THR A 414 -20.55 -10.92 -28.07
N LYS A 415 -21.35 -11.91 -27.68
CA LYS A 415 -21.84 -12.06 -26.30
C LYS A 415 -20.83 -12.81 -25.46
N ILE A 416 -20.57 -12.31 -24.25
CA ILE A 416 -19.88 -13.06 -23.20
C ILE A 416 -20.95 -13.72 -22.35
N ARG A 417 -20.81 -15.02 -22.09
CA ARG A 417 -21.79 -15.81 -21.33
C ARG A 417 -21.14 -16.43 -20.11
N SER A 418 -21.92 -16.63 -19.06
CA SER A 418 -21.43 -17.36 -17.89
C SER A 418 -21.26 -18.83 -18.23
N SER A 419 -20.09 -19.39 -17.92
CA SER A 419 -19.83 -20.82 -18.07
C SER A 419 -20.40 -21.65 -16.92
N TYR A 420 -20.77 -21.00 -15.80
CA TYR A 420 -21.19 -21.63 -14.54
C TYR A 420 -22.38 -20.90 -13.91
N ASN A 421 -23.07 -21.60 -13.00
CA ASN A 421 -23.94 -20.93 -12.02
C ASN A 421 -23.05 -20.33 -10.94
N GLY A 422 -23.33 -19.10 -10.51
CA GLY A 422 -22.48 -18.46 -9.52
C GLY A 422 -22.86 -17.01 -9.24
N ARG A 423 -21.98 -16.33 -8.54
CA ARG A 423 -22.10 -14.91 -8.19
C ARG A 423 -21.01 -14.10 -8.90
N VAL A 424 -21.33 -12.93 -9.42
CA VAL A 424 -20.33 -12.02 -9.99
C VAL A 424 -19.52 -11.40 -8.84
N LEU A 425 -18.28 -11.83 -8.66
CA LEU A 425 -17.36 -11.35 -7.62
C LEU A 425 -16.52 -10.16 -8.08
N GLY A 426 -16.29 -10.06 -9.39
CA GLY A 426 -15.57 -8.95 -10.01
C GLY A 426 -16.00 -8.80 -11.47
N MET A 427 -15.87 -7.60 -12.03
CA MET A 427 -16.22 -7.35 -13.42
C MET A 427 -15.50 -6.14 -14.00
N ALA A 428 -15.27 -6.16 -15.31
CA ALA A 428 -14.85 -5.01 -16.08
C ALA A 428 -15.95 -3.95 -16.08
N LEU A 429 -15.55 -2.71 -15.80
CA LEU A 429 -16.33 -1.54 -16.14
C LEU A 429 -16.42 -1.40 -17.67
N ASN A 430 -17.34 -0.58 -18.15
CA ASN A 430 -17.51 -0.36 -19.58
C ASN A 430 -16.24 0.28 -20.16
N GLN A 431 -15.50 -0.46 -20.98
CA GLN A 431 -14.18 -0.07 -21.48
C GLN A 431 -13.85 -0.73 -22.82
N VAL A 432 -12.73 -0.33 -23.43
CA VAL A 432 -12.14 -1.06 -24.56
C VAL A 432 -11.35 -2.24 -24.02
N VAL A 433 -11.55 -3.42 -24.59
CA VAL A 433 -10.87 -4.65 -24.20
C VAL A 433 -10.21 -5.31 -25.40
N GLN A 434 -9.11 -6.02 -25.15
CA GLN A 434 -8.44 -6.89 -26.13
C GLN A 434 -9.00 -8.33 -26.07
N PRO A 435 -8.79 -9.15 -27.12
CA PRO A 435 -9.06 -10.59 -27.02
C PRO A 435 -8.32 -11.19 -25.81
N GLY A 436 -8.99 -12.06 -25.05
CA GLY A 436 -8.43 -12.69 -23.86
C GLY A 436 -8.59 -11.88 -22.56
N PHE A 437 -8.96 -10.60 -22.63
CA PHE A 437 -9.13 -9.76 -21.44
C PHE A 437 -10.15 -10.36 -20.46
N ALA A 438 -9.79 -10.40 -19.18
CA ALA A 438 -10.64 -10.93 -18.11
C ALA A 438 -11.80 -9.95 -17.81
N THR A 439 -13.03 -10.36 -18.10
CA THR A 439 -14.20 -9.46 -18.02
C THR A 439 -15.08 -9.67 -16.81
N HIS A 440 -15.36 -10.91 -16.41
CA HIS A 440 -16.26 -11.19 -15.27
C HIS A 440 -15.68 -12.34 -14.46
N HIS A 441 -15.52 -12.13 -13.17
CA HIS A 441 -15.05 -13.13 -12.22
C HIS A 441 -16.26 -13.76 -11.56
N ILE A 442 -16.48 -15.04 -11.83
CA ILE A 442 -17.64 -15.77 -11.32
C ILE A 442 -17.20 -16.63 -10.15
N GLY A 443 -17.75 -16.35 -8.98
CA GLY A 443 -17.65 -17.18 -7.79
C GLY A 443 -18.62 -18.35 -7.86
N ILE A 444 -18.09 -19.55 -7.65
CA ILE A 444 -18.81 -20.82 -7.53
C ILE A 444 -18.65 -21.27 -6.07
N GLU A 445 -19.75 -21.32 -5.34
CA GLU A 445 -19.74 -21.64 -3.90
C GLU A 445 -19.02 -22.97 -3.65
N ALA A 446 -18.01 -22.94 -2.77
CA ALA A 446 -17.18 -24.10 -2.47
C ALA A 446 -17.84 -24.98 -1.40
N SER A 447 -17.66 -26.30 -1.49
CA SER A 447 -18.05 -27.22 -0.42
C SER A 447 -17.02 -27.16 0.71
N GLY A 448 -17.47 -27.19 1.98
CA GLY A 448 -16.62 -26.99 3.16
C GLY A 448 -15.42 -27.94 3.33
N ASP A 449 -15.40 -29.08 2.64
CA ASP A 449 -14.33 -30.09 2.74
C ASP A 449 -13.05 -29.73 1.95
N GLN A 450 -13.02 -28.59 1.24
CA GLN A 450 -11.92 -28.22 0.34
C GLN A 450 -10.77 -27.44 1.01
N PHE A 451 -10.85 -27.15 2.31
CA PHE A 451 -9.90 -26.27 3.01
C PHE A 451 -9.24 -26.94 4.22
N SER A 452 -8.09 -26.42 4.65
CA SER A 452 -7.41 -26.89 5.87
C SER A 452 -8.29 -26.71 7.11
N LYS A 453 -7.95 -27.38 8.21
CA LYS A 453 -8.58 -27.09 9.51
C LYS A 453 -7.90 -25.85 10.12
N PRO A 454 -8.66 -24.88 10.66
CA PRO A 454 -8.09 -23.75 11.38
C PRO A 454 -7.23 -24.26 12.54
N GLN A 455 -6.04 -23.68 12.72
CA GLN A 455 -5.22 -23.92 13.91
C GLN A 455 -5.27 -22.69 14.81
N ASP A 456 -5.44 -22.93 16.11
CA ASP A 456 -5.19 -21.92 17.12
C ASP A 456 -3.67 -21.83 17.29
N VAL A 457 -3.10 -20.82 16.66
CA VAL A 457 -1.72 -20.42 16.88
C VAL A 457 -1.81 -19.00 17.41
N ASP A 458 -1.35 -18.77 18.64
CA ASP A 458 -1.22 -17.42 19.16
C ASP A 458 -0.41 -16.62 18.13
N ILE A 459 -1.03 -15.59 17.53
CA ILE A 459 -0.34 -14.66 16.64
C ILE A 459 0.69 -13.96 17.54
N ALA A 460 1.88 -14.54 17.59
CA ALA A 460 2.88 -14.20 18.57
C ALA A 460 3.38 -12.78 18.30
N PRO A 461 3.77 -12.04 19.35
CA PRO A 461 4.44 -10.76 19.16
C PRO A 461 5.69 -10.97 18.30
N ALA A 462 5.91 -10.06 17.34
CA ALA A 462 6.96 -10.15 16.31
C ALA A 462 8.38 -10.32 16.89
N ASN A 463 8.60 -9.97 18.16
CA ASN A 463 9.90 -10.07 18.85
C ASN A 463 10.27 -11.49 19.32
N SER A 464 9.47 -12.52 19.03
CA SER A 464 9.77 -13.90 19.48
C SER A 464 10.81 -14.64 18.62
N ALA A 465 11.21 -14.10 17.47
CA ALA A 465 12.17 -14.72 16.56
C ALA A 465 13.29 -13.75 16.14
N GLN A 466 14.15 -13.35 17.08
CA GLN A 466 15.48 -12.81 16.75
C GLN A 466 16.55 -13.78 17.26
N GLU A 467 16.80 -14.87 16.53
CA GLU A 467 18.07 -15.58 16.67
C GLU A 467 19.19 -14.69 16.11
N LYS A 468 20.19 -14.40 16.94
CA LYS A 468 21.41 -13.70 16.56
C LYS A 468 22.06 -14.40 15.36
N PRO A 469 22.54 -13.69 14.32
CA PRO A 469 23.29 -14.32 13.26
C PRO A 469 24.58 -14.91 13.85
N GLN A 470 24.67 -16.23 13.93
CA GLN A 470 25.95 -16.89 14.14
C GLN A 470 26.77 -16.74 12.86
N HIS A 471 27.78 -15.89 12.92
CA HIS A 471 28.85 -15.82 11.94
C HIS A 471 29.61 -17.16 11.95
N ASN A 472 29.22 -18.09 11.07
CA ASN A 472 30.12 -19.15 10.64
C ASN A 472 30.76 -18.72 9.33
N ALA A 473 31.96 -18.17 9.43
CA ALA A 473 32.84 -17.92 8.31
C ALA A 473 33.26 -19.28 7.71
N ALA A 474 32.67 -19.64 6.57
CA ALA A 474 33.20 -20.69 5.72
C ALA A 474 34.11 -20.04 4.67
N THR A 475 35.41 -20.11 4.91
CA THR A 475 36.45 -19.91 3.90
C THR A 475 36.22 -20.90 2.75
N LYS A 476 35.78 -20.39 1.60
CA LYS A 476 35.90 -21.09 0.32
C LYS A 476 36.91 -20.35 -0.55
N THR A 477 38.06 -20.98 -0.72
CA THR A 477 39.13 -20.60 -1.63
C THR A 477 38.65 -20.66 -3.07
N ALA A 478 39.04 -19.65 -3.85
CA ALA A 478 38.82 -19.55 -5.27
C ALA A 478 39.72 -20.56 -6.00
N GLU A 479 39.18 -21.70 -6.44
CA GLU A 479 39.88 -22.58 -7.39
C GLU A 479 38.99 -23.53 -8.22
N ASP A 480 37.66 -23.38 -8.23
CA ASP A 480 36.74 -24.26 -8.99
C ASP A 480 35.94 -23.57 -10.12
N ALA A 481 36.37 -22.40 -10.59
CA ALA A 481 35.67 -21.63 -11.64
C ALA A 481 36.40 -21.57 -12.99
N ALA A 482 37.21 -22.57 -13.34
CA ALA A 482 37.93 -22.60 -14.61
C ALA A 482 38.06 -24.01 -15.19
N LEU A 483 36.93 -24.65 -15.54
CA LEU A 483 36.92 -25.86 -16.39
C LEU A 483 35.49 -26.15 -16.89
N LEU A 484 34.95 -25.30 -17.75
CA LEU A 484 33.81 -25.61 -18.65
C LEU A 484 33.62 -24.51 -19.70
N ALA A 485 34.71 -24.13 -20.36
CA ALA A 485 34.68 -23.31 -21.56
C ALA A 485 35.79 -23.79 -22.50
N THR A 486 35.54 -24.87 -23.23
CA THR A 486 36.24 -25.23 -24.48
C THR A 486 35.63 -26.51 -25.03
N GLN A 487 34.78 -26.36 -26.06
CA GLN A 487 34.64 -27.23 -27.26
C GLN A 487 33.22 -27.13 -27.84
N LYS A 488 33.04 -26.27 -28.84
CA LYS A 488 32.64 -26.64 -30.21
C LYS A 488 32.30 -25.38 -31.02
N HIS A 489 33.18 -25.03 -31.94
CA HIS A 489 32.84 -24.30 -33.17
C HIS A 489 32.27 -25.29 -34.18
N SER A 490 31.18 -24.95 -34.86
CA SER A 490 31.19 -24.64 -36.30
C SER A 490 29.77 -24.48 -36.86
N ASP A 491 29.65 -23.55 -37.80
CA ASP A 491 28.58 -23.33 -38.79
C ASP A 491 27.51 -22.26 -38.49
N SER A 492 27.73 -21.11 -39.12
CA SER A 492 26.70 -20.21 -39.69
C SER A 492 26.67 -20.46 -41.21
N PRO A 493 25.57 -20.17 -41.94
CA PRO A 493 25.22 -18.78 -42.24
C PRO A 493 23.71 -18.45 -42.39
N GLU A 494 23.47 -17.12 -42.47
CA GLU A 494 22.38 -16.40 -43.16
C GLU A 494 21.04 -16.05 -42.46
N SER A 495 20.84 -14.73 -42.33
CA SER A 495 19.65 -13.86 -42.46
C SER A 495 18.28 -14.27 -41.89
N GLU A 496 17.71 -13.42 -41.02
CA GLU A 496 16.53 -12.58 -41.33
C GLU A 496 16.10 -11.75 -40.09
N ASP A 497 15.60 -10.54 -40.38
CA ASP A 497 14.89 -9.64 -39.47
C ASP A 497 13.70 -10.32 -38.78
N SER A 498 13.51 -10.11 -37.47
CA SER A 498 12.16 -9.91 -36.93
C SER A 498 12.18 -9.33 -35.51
N GLN A 499 11.54 -8.19 -35.35
CA GLN A 499 10.95 -7.74 -34.09
C GLN A 499 10.05 -8.83 -33.50
N GLY A 500 10.18 -9.12 -32.21
CA GLY A 500 9.32 -10.06 -31.51
C GLY A 500 9.20 -9.66 -30.04
N GLY A 501 8.15 -8.89 -29.71
CA GLY A 501 7.67 -8.74 -28.34
C GLY A 501 7.05 -10.05 -27.88
N ASP A 502 7.40 -10.48 -26.67
CA ASP A 502 6.91 -11.71 -26.04
C ASP A 502 5.43 -11.56 -25.61
N PRO A 503 4.48 -12.36 -26.13
CA PRO A 503 3.06 -12.24 -25.81
C PRO A 503 2.63 -13.11 -24.61
N ARG A 504 3.52 -13.40 -23.65
CA ARG A 504 3.23 -14.31 -22.52
C ARG A 504 2.78 -13.64 -21.21
N GLU A 505 2.78 -12.31 -21.12
CA GLU A 505 2.44 -11.62 -19.86
C GLU A 505 0.93 -11.60 -19.55
N GLU A 506 0.02 -11.45 -20.51
CA GLU A 506 -1.42 -11.25 -20.20
C GLU A 506 -2.19 -12.49 -19.67
N SER A 507 -1.59 -13.68 -19.71
CA SER A 507 -2.27 -14.93 -19.31
C SER A 507 -2.23 -15.22 -17.81
N LEU A 508 -1.27 -14.63 -17.08
CA LEU A 508 -1.09 -14.83 -15.64
C LEU A 508 -1.84 -13.75 -14.83
N GLU A 509 -2.07 -12.56 -15.38
CA GLU A 509 -2.53 -11.37 -14.64
C GLU A 509 -3.98 -11.37 -14.10
N ALA A 510 -4.79 -12.34 -14.49
CA ALA A 510 -6.14 -12.49 -13.93
C ALA A 510 -6.17 -13.40 -12.69
N ASP A 511 -5.15 -14.26 -12.53
CA ASP A 511 -4.95 -15.11 -11.36
C ASP A 511 -3.94 -14.48 -10.37
N GLU A 512 -3.43 -13.28 -10.69
CA GLU A 512 -2.30 -12.57 -10.03
C GLU A 512 -2.65 -11.66 -8.84
N GLU A 513 -3.94 -11.48 -8.55
CA GLU A 513 -4.41 -10.74 -7.36
C GLU A 513 -4.91 -11.72 -6.29
#